data_AF-K3WL73-F1
#
_entry.id   AF-K3WL73-F1
#
_cell.length_a   1.000
_cell.length_b   1.000
_cell.length_c   1.000
_cell.angle_alpha   90.00
_cell.angle_beta   90.00
_cell.angle_gamma   90.00
#
_symmetry.space_group_name_H-M   'P 1'
#
loop_
_entity.id
_entity.type
_entity.pdbx_description
1 polymer ?
#
loop_
_entity_poly.entity_id
_entity_poly.type
_entity_poly.pdbx_seq_one_letter_code
_entity_poly.pdbx_strand_id
1 'polypeptide(L)'
;MNKSSASTNPSFSSSSKKLKSPPIIQHEVDQELENALFIACKEGDVEKCEHILRQIQLQQQQQRITTESVDELIGYAFARAASCNQVELMRLLLVKGSESLRYGICRSLKYFSPIHQNLRCVYALRYAGYAAMMCIEHNTVSAMRFLITHELLDEVEVVRCFHYAKRKAVNFDAPDPGAYRPMLMLLLTHFPFLLRREHCDHEKQQDERDAGFMKALEASLLYEYQTRPLGGDIRPETGPQLQKDQ
;
A
#
# COMPACT_ATOMS: atom_id res chain seq x y z
N MET A 1 11.77 -82.70 46.99
CA MET A 1 11.73 -81.23 47.09
C MET A 1 12.42 -80.66 45.86
N ASN A 2 11.65 -80.01 44.97
CA ASN A 2 12.02 -78.84 44.18
C ASN A 2 10.85 -78.52 43.24
N LYS A 3 10.09 -77.47 43.58
CA LYS A 3 8.98 -76.94 42.80
C LYS A 3 9.50 -75.86 41.85
N SER A 4 9.10 -75.96 40.60
CA SER A 4 9.32 -74.97 39.54
C SER A 4 8.68 -73.62 39.90
N SER A 5 9.48 -72.56 39.90
CA SER A 5 9.04 -71.17 40.04
C SER A 5 8.75 -70.56 38.68
N ALA A 6 7.48 -70.21 38.45
CA ALA A 6 7.03 -69.37 37.36
C ALA A 6 7.42 -67.90 37.64
N SER A 7 8.10 -67.24 36.70
CA SER A 7 8.34 -65.79 36.75
C SER A 7 7.34 -65.07 35.86
N THR A 8 6.42 -64.34 36.48
CA THR A 8 5.49 -63.41 35.84
C THR A 8 6.22 -62.12 35.49
N ASN A 9 6.34 -61.80 34.20
CA ASN A 9 6.77 -60.48 33.73
C ASN A 9 5.57 -59.50 33.79
N PRO A 10 5.74 -58.28 34.32
CA PRO A 10 4.74 -57.22 34.17
C PRO A 10 4.84 -56.58 32.79
N SER A 11 3.69 -56.43 32.14
CA SER A 11 3.51 -55.72 30.89
C SER A 11 3.74 -54.22 31.07
N PHE A 12 4.81 -53.70 30.46
CA PHE A 12 5.00 -52.26 30.28
C PHE A 12 3.99 -51.76 29.24
N SER A 13 2.93 -51.09 29.69
CA SER A 13 2.06 -50.30 28.83
C SER A 13 2.77 -48.98 28.47
N SER A 14 3.53 -48.99 27.39
CA SER A 14 4.08 -47.77 26.81
C SER A 14 2.94 -46.92 26.24
N SER A 15 2.42 -46.01 27.06
CA SER A 15 1.54 -44.93 26.61
C SER A 15 2.38 -43.98 25.76
N SER A 16 2.48 -44.29 24.47
CA SER A 16 3.07 -43.44 23.45
C SER A 16 2.25 -42.15 23.37
N LYS A 17 2.64 -41.14 24.14
CA LYS A 17 2.23 -39.75 23.88
C LYS A 17 2.63 -39.45 22.45
N LYS A 18 1.64 -39.37 21.55
CA LYS A 18 1.85 -38.89 20.17
C LYS A 18 2.53 -37.53 20.28
N LEU A 19 3.83 -37.48 19.98
CA LEU A 19 4.51 -36.23 19.69
C LEU A 19 3.74 -35.65 18.50
N LYS A 20 2.96 -34.58 18.74
CA LYS A 20 2.47 -33.75 17.65
C LYS A 20 3.72 -33.22 16.97
N SER A 21 3.91 -33.59 15.70
CA SER A 21 4.94 -33.00 14.87
C SER A 21 4.83 -31.46 14.98
N PRO A 22 5.97 -30.74 14.98
CA PRO A 22 5.93 -29.29 14.95
C PRO A 22 5.04 -28.84 13.79
N PRO A 23 4.22 -27.79 13.97
CA PRO A 23 3.46 -27.24 12.86
C PRO A 23 4.42 -26.91 11.72
N ILE A 24 4.10 -27.40 10.52
CA ILE A 24 4.84 -27.05 9.30
C ILE A 24 4.58 -25.56 9.07
N ILE A 25 5.61 -24.74 9.25
CA ILE A 25 5.55 -23.32 8.94
C ILE A 25 5.56 -23.22 7.41
N GLN A 26 4.44 -22.79 6.83
CA GLN A 26 4.41 -22.36 5.44
C GLN A 26 5.00 -20.95 5.38
N HIS A 27 5.90 -20.72 4.42
CA HIS A 27 6.50 -19.40 4.24
C HIS A 27 5.57 -18.43 3.50
N GLU A 28 4.47 -18.90 2.91
CA GLU A 28 3.58 -18.11 2.08
C GLU A 28 2.13 -18.29 2.51
N VAL A 29 1.33 -17.25 2.26
CA VAL A 29 -0.14 -17.31 2.44
C VAL A 29 -0.74 -18.14 1.32
N ASP A 30 -1.81 -18.88 1.64
CA ASP A 30 -2.59 -19.63 0.65
C ASP A 30 -2.99 -18.74 -0.54
N GLN A 31 -2.69 -19.20 -1.76
CA GLN A 31 -2.92 -18.45 -2.99
C GLN A 31 -4.42 -18.16 -3.23
N GLU A 32 -5.32 -19.04 -2.79
CA GLU A 32 -6.76 -18.82 -2.90
C GLU A 32 -7.22 -17.66 -2.01
N LEU A 33 -6.72 -17.59 -0.78
CA LEU A 33 -7.00 -16.49 0.14
C LEU A 33 -6.38 -15.18 -0.34
N GLU A 34 -5.14 -15.24 -0.84
CA GLU A 34 -4.45 -14.10 -1.46
C GLU A 34 -5.28 -13.53 -2.62
N ASN A 35 -5.70 -14.37 -3.56
CA ASN A 35 -6.49 -13.94 -4.71
C ASN A 35 -7.85 -13.40 -4.30
N ALA A 36 -8.52 -14.05 -3.34
CA ALA A 36 -9.80 -13.60 -2.81
C ALA A 36 -9.69 -12.21 -2.17
N LEU A 37 -8.60 -11.94 -1.44
CA LEU A 37 -8.32 -10.64 -0.84
C LEU A 37 -8.17 -9.56 -1.92
N PHE A 38 -7.43 -9.85 -2.99
CA PHE A 38 -7.20 -8.87 -4.07
C PHE A 38 -8.46 -8.57 -4.88
N ILE A 39 -9.33 -9.57 -5.06
CA ILE A 39 -10.65 -9.38 -5.68
C ILE A 39 -11.50 -8.48 -4.79
N ALA A 40 -11.58 -8.74 -3.48
CA ALA A 40 -12.32 -7.89 -2.54
C ALA A 40 -11.77 -6.44 -2.55
N CYS A 41 -10.44 -6.29 -2.60
CA CYS A 41 -9.77 -4.98 -2.69
C CYS A 41 -10.06 -4.23 -3.98
N LYS A 42 -10.29 -4.93 -5.08
CA LYS A 42 -10.68 -4.33 -6.36
C LYS A 42 -12.15 -3.92 -6.36
N GLU A 43 -13.02 -4.80 -5.86
CA GLU A 43 -14.48 -4.64 -5.86
C GLU A 43 -14.98 -3.67 -4.78
N GLY A 44 -14.17 -3.38 -3.76
CA GLY A 44 -14.59 -2.52 -2.65
C GLY A 44 -15.40 -3.26 -1.58
N ASP A 45 -15.33 -4.59 -1.56
CA ASP A 45 -16.06 -5.44 -0.61
C ASP A 45 -15.37 -5.45 0.75
N VAL A 46 -15.79 -4.53 1.63
CA VAL A 46 -15.23 -4.34 2.98
C VAL A 46 -15.46 -5.56 3.86
N GLU A 47 -16.65 -6.13 3.84
CA GLU A 47 -17.01 -7.25 4.71
C GLU A 47 -16.21 -8.51 4.36
N LYS A 48 -16.09 -8.81 3.06
CA LYS A 48 -15.29 -9.94 2.57
C LYS A 48 -13.80 -9.73 2.85
N CYS A 49 -13.29 -8.52 2.64
CA CYS A 49 -11.91 -8.17 2.97
C CYS A 49 -11.62 -8.40 4.46
N GLU A 50 -12.48 -7.91 5.36
CA GLU A 50 -12.36 -8.15 6.78
C GLU A 50 -12.39 -9.64 7.14
N HIS A 51 -13.32 -10.38 6.54
CA HIS A 51 -13.45 -11.81 6.79
C HIS A 51 -12.16 -12.56 6.43
N ILE A 52 -11.58 -12.28 5.26
CA ILE A 52 -10.34 -12.92 4.79
C ILE A 52 -9.16 -12.54 5.68
N LEU A 53 -9.04 -11.27 6.07
CA LEU A 53 -7.97 -10.82 6.97
C LEU A 53 -8.03 -11.53 8.33
N ARG A 54 -9.23 -11.77 8.87
CA ARG A 54 -9.40 -12.56 10.11
C ARG A 54 -8.90 -14.00 9.93
N GLN A 55 -9.16 -14.63 8.78
CA GLN A 55 -8.68 -15.99 8.50
C GLN A 55 -7.14 -16.02 8.43
N ILE A 56 -6.53 -15.06 7.74
CA ILE A 56 -5.06 -14.93 7.65
C ILE A 56 -4.45 -14.72 9.05
N GLN A 57 -5.04 -13.86 9.88
CA GLN A 57 -4.58 -13.64 11.26
C GLN A 57 -4.66 -14.92 12.10
N LEU A 58 -5.70 -15.73 11.94
CA LEU A 58 -5.80 -17.03 12.62
C LEU A 58 -4.69 -18.00 12.18
N GLN A 59 -4.34 -18.02 10.88
CA GLN A 59 -3.22 -18.82 10.38
C GLN A 59 -1.87 -18.34 10.95
N GLN A 60 -1.69 -17.02 11.06
CA GLN A 60 -0.50 -16.41 11.65
C GLN A 60 -0.36 -16.76 13.14
N GLN A 61 -1.45 -16.67 13.91
CA GLN A 61 -1.46 -17.04 15.34
C GLN A 61 -1.15 -18.53 15.56
N GLN A 62 -1.53 -19.37 14.61
CA GLN A 62 -1.21 -20.81 14.61
C GLN A 62 0.22 -21.10 14.11
N GLN A 63 1.04 -20.06 13.88
CA GLN A 63 2.41 -20.13 13.35
C GLN A 63 2.50 -20.89 12.01
N ARG A 64 1.43 -20.87 11.23
CA ARG A 64 1.41 -21.49 9.90
C ARG A 64 2.00 -20.60 8.82
N ILE A 65 2.00 -19.28 9.03
CA ILE A 65 2.54 -18.28 8.11
C ILE A 65 3.40 -17.27 8.87
N THR A 66 4.40 -16.70 8.18
CA THR A 66 5.30 -15.70 8.77
C THR A 66 4.66 -14.31 8.81
N THR A 67 5.08 -13.48 9.76
CA THR A 67 4.65 -12.07 9.83
C THR A 67 5.05 -11.28 8.59
N GLU A 68 6.26 -11.51 8.07
CA GLU A 68 6.74 -10.85 6.85
C GLU A 68 5.84 -11.12 5.65
N SER A 69 5.34 -12.35 5.49
CA SER A 69 4.44 -12.68 4.38
C SER A 69 3.06 -12.06 4.53
N VAL A 70 2.58 -11.88 5.77
CA VAL A 70 1.34 -11.15 6.05
C VAL A 70 1.51 -9.65 5.76
N ASP A 71 2.64 -9.06 6.17
CA ASP A 71 2.96 -7.65 5.92
C ASP A 71 3.07 -7.35 4.42
N GLU A 72 3.76 -8.19 3.65
CA GLU A 72 3.84 -8.08 2.19
C GLU A 72 2.46 -8.18 1.54
N LEU A 73 1.62 -9.11 2.00
CA LEU A 73 0.26 -9.29 1.49
C LEU A 73 -0.62 -8.07 1.78
N ILE A 74 -0.60 -7.56 3.01
CA ILE A 74 -1.37 -6.37 3.41
C ILE A 74 -0.87 -5.13 2.65
N GLY A 75 0.44 -4.99 2.52
CA GLY A 75 1.10 -3.96 1.72
C GLY A 75 0.61 -3.89 0.29
N TYR A 76 0.57 -5.04 -0.37
CA TYR A 76 0.07 -5.11 -1.74
C TYR A 76 -1.45 -4.94 -1.84
N ALA A 77 -2.22 -5.51 -0.91
CA ALA A 77 -3.67 -5.30 -0.83
C ALA A 77 -4.01 -3.82 -0.68
N PHE A 78 -3.23 -3.08 0.11
CA PHE A 78 -3.38 -1.63 0.29
C PHE A 78 -3.11 -0.87 -1.01
N ALA A 79 -2.03 -1.20 -1.72
CA ALA A 79 -1.73 -0.61 -3.02
C ALA A 79 -2.81 -0.94 -4.06
N ARG A 80 -3.40 -2.15 -4.02
CA ARG A 80 -4.50 -2.56 -4.89
C ARG A 80 -5.78 -1.77 -4.61
N ALA A 81 -6.17 -1.63 -3.34
CA ALA A 81 -7.29 -0.79 -2.95
C ALA A 81 -7.09 0.66 -3.40
N ALA A 82 -5.87 1.19 -3.25
CA ALA A 82 -5.50 2.52 -3.70
C ALA A 82 -5.63 2.70 -5.22
N SER A 83 -5.17 1.72 -6.01
CA SER A 83 -5.31 1.72 -7.48
C SER A 83 -6.75 1.67 -7.99
N CYS A 84 -7.69 1.26 -7.13
CA CYS A 84 -9.12 1.15 -7.45
C CYS A 84 -9.95 2.22 -6.73
N ASN A 85 -9.30 3.22 -6.11
CA ASN A 85 -9.94 4.32 -5.38
C ASN A 85 -10.82 3.86 -4.20
N GLN A 86 -10.52 2.70 -3.61
CA GLN A 86 -11.29 2.09 -2.51
C GLN A 86 -10.82 2.63 -1.16
N VAL A 87 -11.15 3.88 -0.85
CA VAL A 87 -10.66 4.60 0.34
C VAL A 87 -11.04 3.92 1.66
N GLU A 88 -12.25 3.35 1.76
CA GLU A 88 -12.67 2.65 2.98
C GLU A 88 -11.86 1.38 3.23
N LEU A 89 -11.49 0.66 2.16
CA LEU A 89 -10.58 -0.48 2.29
C LEU A 89 -9.16 -0.06 2.63
N MET A 90 -8.67 1.05 2.08
CA MET A 90 -7.38 1.61 2.49
C MET A 90 -7.39 1.94 3.99
N ARG A 91 -8.48 2.51 4.51
CA ARG A 91 -8.64 2.78 5.94
C ARG A 91 -8.60 1.50 6.77
N LEU A 92 -9.37 0.48 6.38
CA LEU A 92 -9.38 -0.82 7.04
C LEU A 92 -7.97 -1.44 7.08
N LEU A 93 -7.31 -1.49 5.92
CA LEU A 93 -5.98 -2.09 5.79
C LEU A 93 -4.93 -1.32 6.58
N LEU A 94 -5.00 0.02 6.58
CA LEU A 94 -4.13 0.87 7.41
C LEU A 94 -4.31 0.59 8.90
N VAL A 95 -5.53 0.35 9.39
CA VAL A 95 -5.75 -0.06 10.79
C VAL A 95 -5.15 -1.44 11.07
N LYS A 96 -5.26 -2.37 10.12
CA LYS A 96 -4.80 -3.76 10.29
C LYS A 96 -3.29 -3.94 10.14
N GLY A 97 -2.62 -3.10 9.36
CA GLY A 97 -1.18 -3.18 9.08
C GLY A 97 -0.42 -1.90 9.39
N SER A 98 -0.88 -1.05 10.31
CA SER A 98 -0.42 0.35 10.48
C SER A 98 1.09 0.57 10.40
N GLU A 99 1.89 -0.10 11.22
CA GLU A 99 3.35 0.08 11.25
C GLU A 99 4.04 -0.50 10.01
N SER A 100 3.69 -1.71 9.60
CA SER A 100 4.30 -2.35 8.44
C SER A 100 3.90 -1.67 7.13
N LEU A 101 2.69 -1.15 7.00
CA LEU A 101 2.26 -0.35 5.86
C LEU A 101 2.97 1.01 5.79
N ARG A 102 3.17 1.65 6.95
CA ARG A 102 3.80 2.96 7.05
C ARG A 102 5.29 2.89 6.78
N TYR A 103 5.99 1.92 7.35
CA TYR A 103 7.45 1.90 7.36
C TYR A 103 8.05 0.69 6.65
N GLY A 104 7.24 -0.33 6.36
CA GLY A 104 7.67 -1.53 5.67
C GLY A 104 8.00 -1.27 4.21
N ILE A 105 9.07 -1.94 3.77
CA ILE A 105 9.55 -1.91 2.40
C ILE A 105 8.88 -3.04 1.65
N CYS A 106 8.38 -2.75 0.46
CA CYS A 106 7.88 -3.78 -0.43
C CYS A 106 9.08 -4.51 -1.07
N ARG A 107 9.30 -5.78 -0.70
CA ARG A 107 10.44 -6.58 -1.18
C ARG A 107 10.00 -7.60 -2.22
N SER A 108 8.74 -8.02 -2.18
CA SER A 108 8.27 -9.15 -2.97
C SER A 108 8.09 -8.80 -4.45
N LEU A 109 8.93 -9.39 -5.31
CA LEU A 109 8.87 -9.16 -6.76
C LEU A 109 7.56 -9.63 -7.38
N LYS A 110 6.86 -10.59 -6.75
CA LYS A 110 5.59 -11.16 -7.25
C LYS A 110 4.48 -10.12 -7.35
N TYR A 111 4.57 -9.07 -6.55
CA TYR A 111 3.58 -8.00 -6.45
C TYR A 111 3.96 -6.74 -7.24
N PHE A 112 5.19 -6.66 -7.77
CA PHE A 112 5.63 -5.52 -8.55
C PHE A 112 5.50 -5.77 -10.05
N SER A 113 4.68 -4.96 -10.73
CA SER A 113 4.64 -4.96 -12.19
C SER A 113 5.99 -4.51 -12.81
N PRO A 114 6.43 -5.12 -13.94
CA PRO A 114 7.67 -4.76 -14.64
C PRO A 114 7.77 -3.29 -15.08
N ILE A 115 6.62 -2.62 -15.29
CA ILE A 115 6.56 -1.21 -15.74
C ILE A 115 7.24 -0.26 -14.73
N HIS A 116 7.35 -0.66 -13.46
CA HIS A 116 7.93 0.16 -12.40
C HIS A 116 9.44 -0.10 -12.17
N GLN A 117 10.12 -0.85 -13.05
CA GLN A 117 11.55 -1.15 -12.91
C GLN A 117 12.44 0.10 -12.86
N ASN A 118 12.08 1.16 -13.58
CA ASN A 118 12.83 2.42 -13.58
C ASN A 118 12.66 3.24 -12.28
N LEU A 119 11.67 2.91 -11.46
CA LEU A 119 11.43 3.50 -10.14
C LEU A 119 12.03 2.62 -9.03
N ARG A 120 12.63 1.49 -9.41
CA ARG A 120 13.10 0.39 -8.58
C ARG A 120 14.60 0.47 -8.27
N CYS A 121 15.31 1.46 -8.80
CA CYS A 121 16.77 1.52 -8.79
C CYS A 121 17.41 1.63 -7.40
N VAL A 122 16.62 1.65 -6.32
CA VAL A 122 17.11 1.43 -4.95
C VAL A 122 16.01 0.66 -4.21
N TYR A 123 16.33 -0.49 -3.62
CA TYR A 123 15.45 -1.51 -3.01
C TYR A 123 14.58 -1.06 -1.81
N ALA A 124 13.98 0.13 -1.80
CA ALA A 124 13.37 0.70 -0.59
C ALA A 124 12.13 1.57 -0.84
N LEU A 125 11.21 1.16 -1.72
CA LEU A 125 9.91 1.83 -1.74
C LEU A 125 9.04 1.25 -0.63
N ARG A 126 8.51 2.14 0.23
CA ARG A 126 7.55 1.72 1.25
C ARG A 126 6.22 1.32 0.60
N TYR A 127 5.40 0.55 1.29
CA TYR A 127 4.08 0.20 0.74
C TYR A 127 3.22 1.44 0.45
N ALA A 128 3.30 2.47 1.31
CA ALA A 128 2.64 3.75 1.06
C ALA A 128 3.13 4.44 -0.22
N GLY A 129 4.44 4.53 -0.43
CA GLY A 129 5.02 5.03 -1.68
C GLY A 129 4.60 4.22 -2.89
N TYR A 130 4.56 2.89 -2.77
CA TYR A 130 4.08 2.02 -3.85
C TYR A 130 2.60 2.27 -4.17
N ALA A 131 1.75 2.38 -3.15
CA ALA A 131 0.35 2.71 -3.31
C ALA A 131 0.15 4.09 -3.99
N ALA A 132 0.96 5.09 -3.65
CA ALA A 132 0.90 6.41 -4.28
C ALA A 132 1.22 6.36 -5.78
N MET A 133 2.23 5.57 -6.17
CA MET A 133 2.57 5.36 -7.57
C MET A 133 1.46 4.66 -8.34
N MET A 134 0.82 3.65 -7.73
CA MET A 134 -0.38 3.01 -8.28
C MET A 134 -1.55 3.98 -8.41
N CYS A 135 -1.69 4.93 -7.48
CA CYS A 135 -2.73 5.96 -7.59
C CYS A 135 -2.52 6.86 -8.80
N ILE A 136 -1.27 7.20 -9.10
CA ILE A 136 -0.95 7.97 -10.31
C ILE A 136 -1.25 7.13 -11.54
N GLU A 137 -0.74 5.89 -11.61
CA GLU A 137 -0.93 5.01 -12.78
C GLU A 137 -2.40 4.83 -13.18
N HIS A 138 -3.28 4.74 -12.18
CA HIS A 138 -4.71 4.53 -12.39
C HIS A 138 -5.55 5.81 -12.18
N ASN A 139 -4.91 6.96 -12.05
CA ASN A 139 -5.53 8.26 -11.81
C ASN A 139 -6.56 8.28 -10.66
N THR A 140 -6.24 7.67 -9.52
CA THR A 140 -7.13 7.60 -8.34
C THR A 140 -6.87 8.75 -7.36
N VAL A 141 -7.39 9.92 -7.70
CA VAL A 141 -7.17 11.18 -6.96
C VAL A 141 -7.64 11.10 -5.49
N SER A 142 -8.76 10.45 -5.20
CA SER A 142 -9.26 10.35 -3.82
C SER A 142 -8.37 9.46 -2.94
N ALA A 143 -7.84 8.37 -3.50
CA ALA A 143 -6.86 7.53 -2.82
C ALA A 143 -5.55 8.26 -2.56
N MET A 144 -5.03 9.03 -3.54
CA MET A 144 -3.85 9.87 -3.29
C MET A 144 -4.11 10.89 -2.18
N ARG A 145 -5.27 11.56 -2.19
CA ARG A 145 -5.66 12.49 -1.12
C ARG A 145 -5.65 11.79 0.24
N PHE A 146 -6.16 10.57 0.31
CA PHE A 146 -6.10 9.78 1.55
C PHE A 146 -4.66 9.57 2.03
N LEU A 147 -3.72 9.21 1.15
CA LEU A 147 -2.31 9.00 1.51
C LEU A 147 -1.67 10.28 2.08
N ILE A 148 -1.97 11.42 1.47
CA ILE A 148 -1.46 12.73 1.88
C ILE A 148 -2.06 13.14 3.24
N THR A 149 -3.38 13.04 3.40
CA THR A 149 -4.07 13.41 4.65
C THR A 149 -3.62 12.59 5.85
N HIS A 150 -3.19 11.34 5.64
CA HIS A 150 -2.69 10.47 6.69
C HIS A 150 -1.16 10.51 6.82
N GLU A 151 -0.48 11.44 6.15
CA GLU A 151 0.97 11.67 6.23
C GLU A 151 1.79 10.39 5.96
N LEU A 152 1.31 9.57 5.01
CA LEU A 152 1.92 8.27 4.72
C LEU A 152 3.13 8.36 3.78
N LEU A 153 3.32 9.53 3.13
CA LEU A 153 4.36 9.76 2.13
C LEU A 153 5.47 10.61 2.72
N ASP A 154 6.72 10.21 2.46
CA ASP A 154 7.89 11.03 2.75
C ASP A 154 8.18 11.99 1.59
N GLU A 155 9.04 12.98 1.82
CA GLU A 155 9.38 13.99 0.81
C GLU A 155 9.94 13.37 -0.48
N VAL A 156 10.71 12.29 -0.37
CA VAL A 156 11.32 11.62 -1.52
C VAL A 156 10.25 10.93 -2.36
N GLU A 157 9.30 10.25 -1.71
CA GLU A 157 8.14 9.64 -2.35
C GLU A 157 7.24 10.68 -3.01
N VAL A 158 6.99 11.82 -2.34
CA VAL A 158 6.20 12.92 -2.90
C VAL A 158 6.86 13.47 -4.17
N VAL A 159 8.17 13.71 -4.17
CA VAL A 159 8.92 14.18 -5.36
C VAL A 159 8.83 13.14 -6.49
N ARG A 160 9.04 11.85 -6.19
CA ARG A 160 8.93 10.76 -7.18
C ARG A 160 7.53 10.68 -7.79
N CYS A 161 6.49 10.76 -6.95
CA CYS A 161 5.09 10.78 -7.35
C CYS A 161 4.82 11.97 -8.27
N PHE A 162 5.28 13.16 -7.91
CA PHE A 162 5.09 14.37 -8.71
C PHE A 162 5.74 14.25 -10.09
N HIS A 163 6.99 13.78 -10.16
CA HIS A 163 7.68 13.54 -11.43
C HIS A 163 6.98 12.50 -12.28
N TYR A 164 6.50 11.41 -11.67
CA TYR A 164 5.78 10.38 -12.39
C TYR A 164 4.44 10.88 -12.96
N ALA A 165 3.68 11.63 -12.16
CA ALA A 165 2.44 12.27 -12.60
C ALA A 165 2.69 13.25 -13.75
N LYS A 166 3.78 14.03 -13.72
CA LYS A 166 4.15 14.92 -14.83
C LYS A 166 4.45 14.14 -16.11
N ARG A 167 5.27 13.08 -16.04
CA ARG A 167 5.57 12.22 -17.20
C ARG A 167 4.31 11.62 -17.80
N LYS A 168 3.35 11.20 -16.96
CA LYS A 168 2.06 10.69 -17.43
C LYS A 168 1.19 11.78 -18.06
N ALA A 169 1.18 12.99 -17.49
CA ALA A 169 0.42 14.13 -18.02
C ALA A 169 0.94 14.66 -19.38
N VAL A 170 2.23 14.49 -19.67
CA VAL A 170 2.81 14.86 -20.98
C VAL A 170 2.81 13.73 -22.00
N ASN A 171 2.44 12.51 -21.60
CA ASN A 171 2.33 11.39 -22.52
C ASN A 171 1.03 11.50 -23.34
N PHE A 172 1.13 12.03 -24.55
CA PHE A 172 0.00 12.24 -25.46
C PHE A 172 -0.60 10.95 -26.03
N ASP A 173 0.08 9.80 -25.88
CA ASP A 173 -0.48 8.49 -26.24
C ASP A 173 -1.40 7.94 -25.14
N ALA A 174 -1.50 8.62 -23.98
CA ALA A 174 -2.47 8.29 -22.96
C ALA A 174 -3.89 8.70 -23.42
N PRO A 175 -4.93 7.87 -23.16
CA PRO A 175 -6.30 8.14 -23.61
C PRO A 175 -6.91 9.43 -23.00
N ASP A 176 -6.38 9.92 -21.88
CA ASP A 176 -6.74 11.21 -21.28
C ASP A 176 -5.59 11.79 -20.44
N PRO A 177 -4.68 12.59 -21.02
CA PRO A 177 -3.60 13.25 -20.28
C PRO A 177 -4.12 14.33 -19.31
N GLY A 178 -5.30 14.90 -19.61
CA GLY A 178 -5.96 15.90 -18.75
C GLY A 178 -6.39 15.31 -17.40
N ALA A 179 -6.61 14.00 -17.36
CA ALA A 179 -6.97 13.26 -16.15
C ALA A 179 -5.93 13.39 -15.02
N TYR A 180 -4.65 13.62 -15.36
CA TYR A 180 -3.56 13.75 -14.39
C TYR A 180 -3.41 15.17 -13.80
N ARG A 181 -4.06 16.17 -14.40
CA ARG A 181 -3.98 17.56 -13.92
C ARG A 181 -4.53 17.73 -12.49
N PRO A 182 -5.68 17.14 -12.11
CA PRO A 182 -6.14 17.10 -10.72
C PRO A 182 -5.13 16.48 -9.75
N MET A 183 -4.45 15.40 -10.15
CA MET A 183 -3.41 14.75 -9.33
C MET A 183 -2.22 15.69 -9.08
N LEU A 184 -1.77 16.39 -10.13
CA LEU A 184 -0.68 17.37 -10.04
C LEU A 184 -1.06 18.56 -9.16
N MET A 185 -2.27 19.11 -9.35
CA MET A 185 -2.77 20.21 -8.53
C MET A 185 -2.95 19.81 -7.06
N LEU A 186 -3.41 18.58 -6.79
CA LEU A 186 -3.48 18.04 -5.44
C LEU A 186 -2.10 18.03 -4.77
N LEU A 187 -1.09 17.48 -5.43
CA LEU A 187 0.28 17.43 -4.91
C LEU A 187 0.86 18.83 -4.68
N LEU A 188 0.66 19.77 -5.62
CA LEU A 188 1.14 21.15 -5.48
C LEU A 188 0.46 21.91 -4.32
N THR A 189 -0.82 21.65 -4.10
CA THR A 189 -1.58 22.28 -3.01
C THR A 189 -1.04 21.88 -1.64
N HIS A 190 -0.74 20.59 -1.46
CA HIS A 190 -0.23 20.07 -0.20
C HIS A 190 1.29 20.23 -0.04
N PHE A 191 2.02 20.28 -1.15
CA PHE A 191 3.48 20.35 -1.16
C PHE A 191 3.99 21.45 -2.11
N PRO A 192 3.84 22.74 -1.75
CA PRO A 192 4.25 23.87 -2.61
C PRO A 192 5.74 23.87 -2.98
N PHE A 193 6.58 23.18 -2.19
CA PHE A 193 8.01 23.06 -2.46
C PHE A 193 8.31 22.36 -3.79
N LEU A 194 7.37 21.58 -4.34
CA LEU A 194 7.49 20.90 -5.63
C LEU A 194 7.63 21.85 -6.82
N LEU A 195 7.25 23.12 -6.66
CA LEU A 195 7.49 24.18 -7.66
C LEU A 195 8.94 24.66 -7.67
N ARG A 196 9.74 24.31 -6.65
CA ARG A 196 11.15 24.68 -6.59
C ARG A 196 11.96 23.75 -7.49
N ARG A 197 12.66 24.38 -8.44
CA ARG A 197 13.38 23.75 -9.56
C ARG A 197 14.50 22.76 -9.17
N GLU A 198 14.91 22.71 -7.91
CA GLU A 198 16.11 21.99 -7.45
C GLU A 198 15.87 20.52 -7.07
N HIS A 199 14.67 19.96 -7.28
CA HIS A 199 14.37 18.58 -6.92
C HIS A 199 14.85 17.62 -8.03
N CYS A 200 16.16 17.39 -8.06
CA CYS A 200 16.88 16.28 -8.68
C CYS A 200 16.93 16.19 -10.22
N ASP A 201 18.03 16.70 -10.76
CA ASP A 201 18.66 16.35 -12.03
C ASP A 201 18.95 14.84 -12.15
N HIS A 202 17.99 14.02 -12.56
CA HIS A 202 18.28 12.65 -13.00
C HIS A 202 17.36 12.18 -14.14
N GLU A 203 17.31 12.91 -15.25
CA GLU A 203 16.80 12.36 -16.52
C GLU A 203 17.67 12.83 -17.70
N LYS A 204 18.84 12.21 -17.86
CA LYS A 204 19.75 12.47 -18.99
C LYS A 204 19.37 11.78 -20.31
N GLN A 205 18.12 11.34 -20.47
CA GLN A 205 17.63 10.71 -21.71
C GLN A 205 16.15 11.02 -21.97
N GLN A 206 15.76 12.29 -21.84
CA GLN A 206 14.42 12.71 -22.22
C GLN A 206 14.46 13.33 -23.61
N ASP A 207 13.59 12.87 -24.50
CA ASP A 207 13.47 13.37 -25.88
C ASP A 207 13.21 14.89 -25.83
N GLU A 208 13.88 15.67 -26.69
CA GLU A 208 13.80 17.15 -26.65
C GLU A 208 12.36 17.68 -26.77
N ARG A 209 11.48 16.91 -27.40
CA ARG A 209 10.04 17.19 -27.51
C ARG A 209 9.32 17.11 -26.16
N ASP A 210 9.58 16.06 -25.37
CA ASP A 210 9.00 15.88 -24.05
C ASP A 210 9.45 16.96 -23.07
N ALA A 211 10.71 17.41 -23.21
CA ALA A 211 11.25 18.51 -22.41
C ALA A 211 10.50 19.84 -22.65
N GLY A 212 10.05 20.09 -23.89
CA GLY A 212 9.22 21.25 -24.24
C GLY A 212 7.83 21.20 -23.59
N PHE A 213 7.17 20.03 -23.66
CA PHE A 213 5.85 19.83 -23.07
C PHE A 213 5.88 19.87 -21.54
N MET A 214 6.92 19.32 -20.91
CA MET A 214 7.11 19.39 -19.47
C MET A 214 7.25 20.84 -18.98
N LYS A 215 8.03 21.68 -19.68
CA LYS A 215 8.16 23.11 -19.36
C LYS A 215 6.82 23.86 -19.51
N ALA A 216 6.05 23.56 -20.55
CA ALA A 216 4.74 24.16 -20.76
C ALA A 216 3.74 23.75 -19.65
N LEU A 217 3.75 22.48 -19.26
CA LEU A 217 2.96 21.96 -18.15
C LEU A 217 3.33 22.66 -16.83
N GLU A 218 4.62 22.76 -16.51
CA GLU A 218 5.10 23.46 -15.31
C GLU A 218 4.65 24.91 -15.26
N ALA A 219 4.80 25.65 -16.37
CA ALA A 219 4.36 27.04 -16.46
C ALA A 219 2.84 27.16 -16.27
N SER A 220 2.06 26.25 -16.87
CA SER A 220 0.60 26.22 -16.74
C SER A 220 0.15 25.91 -15.31
N LEU A 221 0.81 24.95 -14.64
CA LEU A 221 0.54 24.60 -13.25
C LEU A 221 0.90 25.75 -12.30
N LEU A 222 2.04 26.41 -12.52
CA LEU A 222 2.47 27.57 -11.73
C LEU A 222 1.45 28.72 -11.85
N TYR A 223 1.03 29.03 -13.08
CA TYR A 223 0.01 30.05 -13.31
C TYR A 223 -1.31 29.70 -12.61
N GLU A 224 -1.78 28.46 -12.74
CA GLU A 224 -3.02 28.01 -12.11
C GLU A 224 -2.94 28.07 -10.58
N TYR A 225 -1.84 27.61 -10.00
CA TYR A 225 -1.58 27.68 -8.55
C TYR A 225 -1.58 29.11 -8.03
N GLN A 226 -1.02 30.07 -8.79
CA GLN A 226 -0.97 31.48 -8.41
C GLN A 226 -2.31 32.21 -8.59
N THR A 227 -3.11 31.82 -9.59
CA THR A 227 -4.35 32.52 -9.96
C THR A 227 -5.61 31.94 -9.34
N ARG A 228 -5.55 30.70 -8.83
CA ARG A 228 -6.63 30.08 -8.05
C ARG A 228 -6.16 29.89 -6.60
N PRO A 229 -6.29 30.92 -5.73
CA PRO A 229 -6.15 30.67 -4.30
C PRO A 229 -7.26 29.69 -3.90
N LEU A 230 -6.89 28.48 -3.47
CA LEU A 230 -7.81 27.48 -2.94
C LEU A 230 -8.31 27.96 -1.56
N GLY A 231 -9.20 28.95 -1.59
CA GLY A 231 -9.89 29.55 -0.46
C GLY A 231 -11.37 29.17 -0.41
N GLY A 232 -11.69 27.88 -0.58
CA GLY A 232 -13.05 27.35 -0.47
C GLY A 232 -13.05 25.96 0.15
N ASP A 233 -13.36 25.92 1.45
CA ASP A 233 -13.80 24.78 2.26
C ASP A 233 -12.94 23.52 2.35
N ILE A 234 -11.98 23.55 3.28
CA ILE A 234 -11.71 22.41 4.18
C ILE A 234 -11.51 22.98 5.59
N ARG A 235 -12.61 23.38 6.25
CA ARG A 235 -12.62 23.40 7.72
C ARG A 235 -13.15 22.05 8.19
N PRO A 236 -12.49 21.36 9.12
CA PRO A 236 -13.12 20.22 9.79
C PRO A 236 -14.33 20.78 10.54
N GLU A 237 -15.51 20.23 10.27
CA GLU A 237 -16.69 20.48 11.09
C GLU A 237 -16.36 20.08 12.53
N THR A 238 -16.11 21.08 13.37
CA THR A 238 -16.12 20.91 14.81
C THR A 238 -17.53 20.49 15.20
N GLY A 239 -17.63 19.29 15.79
CA GLY A 239 -18.86 18.70 16.28
C GLY A 239 -19.63 19.57 17.29
N PRO A 240 -20.82 19.11 17.69
CA PRO A 240 -21.82 19.93 18.36
C PRO A 240 -21.34 20.44 19.72
N GLN A 241 -21.51 21.76 19.94
CA GLN A 241 -21.33 22.40 21.24
C GLN A 241 -22.37 21.85 22.23
N LEU A 242 -21.90 21.06 23.20
CA LEU A 242 -22.62 20.77 24.42
C LEU A 242 -22.62 22.01 25.35
N GLN A 243 -23.83 22.30 25.83
CA GLN A 243 -24.25 23.22 26.89
C GLN A 243 -23.19 23.70 27.89
N LYS A 244 -23.26 24.99 28.20
CA LYS A 244 -23.08 25.46 29.58
C LYS A 244 -24.29 26.31 29.97
N ASP A 245 -25.08 25.75 30.88
CA ASP A 245 -26.07 26.47 31.67
C ASP A 245 -25.35 27.54 32.53
N GLN A 246 -25.88 28.77 32.48
CA GLN A 246 -25.86 29.75 33.57
C GLN A 246 -27.24 30.41 33.62
#